data_AF-A0A661BFR5-F1
#
_entry.id   AF-A0A661BFR5-F1
#
_cell.length_a   1.000
_cell.length_b   1.000
_cell.length_c   1.000
_cell.angle_alpha   90.00
_cell.angle_beta   90.00
_cell.angle_gamma   90.00
#
_symmetry.space_group_name_H-M   'P 1'
#
loop_
_entity.id
_entity.type
_entity.pdbx_description
1 polymer ?
#
loop_
_entity_poly.entity_id
_entity_poly.type
_entity_poly.pdbx_seq_one_letter_code
_entity_poly.pdbx_strand_id
1 'polypeptide(L)'
;MRKLPTSSRRDILLPAVLVGMLALLVLVFFISRGEKKEIPPVSEDTSGFEEKYAIQLTDPTLKDIFDRMKNVFSAKVSSYKRHNTKSEFGSEYFYTKLDIPSAFPLPLVNQKLVELITDANYELIDAKETPSGNSLVLDIGYGGKIFHRIYVRRLSSIPLDTVEVVILIDDFGIGEPDVEKQFLALPIDITPTVIPHSEHWEESFSLIRGREFLVHMPMEPEPPTKYEGEFIITADMKPDKVVGMVNSAFALMPAAVGMNNHMASLASP
;
A
#
# COMPACT_ATOMS: atom_id res chain seq x y z
N MET A 1 -5.54 42.21 -32.01
CA MET A 1 -4.79 41.06 -31.46
C MET A 1 -5.73 40.22 -30.60
N ARG A 2 -6.10 39.01 -31.04
CA ARG A 2 -6.91 38.07 -30.24
C ARG A 2 -6.00 37.40 -29.21
N LYS A 3 -6.33 37.52 -27.92
CA LYS A 3 -5.71 36.73 -26.83
C LYS A 3 -6.23 35.29 -26.94
N LEU A 4 -5.32 34.31 -26.92
CA LEU A 4 -5.64 32.90 -26.73
C LEU A 4 -5.95 32.64 -25.24
N PRO A 5 -6.95 31.81 -24.90
CA PRO A 5 -7.22 31.46 -23.52
C PRO A 5 -6.19 30.45 -23.01
N THR A 6 -5.62 30.74 -21.84
CA THR A 6 -4.81 29.81 -21.04
C THR A 6 -5.74 28.80 -20.37
N SER A 7 -5.77 27.56 -20.84
CA SER A 7 -6.42 26.47 -20.10
C SER A 7 -5.56 26.09 -18.89
N SER A 8 -6.19 26.03 -17.72
CA SER A 8 -5.56 25.62 -16.47
C SER A 8 -5.26 24.12 -16.53
N ARG A 9 -4.06 23.68 -16.10
CA ARG A 9 -3.69 22.26 -15.99
C ARG A 9 -4.70 21.42 -15.18
N ARG A 10 -5.56 22.04 -14.36
CA ARG A 10 -6.64 21.37 -13.62
C ARG A 10 -7.79 20.91 -14.52
N ASP A 11 -8.01 21.55 -15.67
CA ASP A 11 -9.13 21.25 -16.58
C ASP A 11 -8.90 19.98 -17.43
N ILE A 12 -7.65 19.48 -17.46
CA ILE A 12 -7.26 18.28 -18.23
C ILE A 12 -7.15 17.05 -17.31
N LEU A 13 -6.81 17.26 -16.02
CA LEU A 13 -6.65 16.16 -15.05
C LEU A 13 -7.98 15.50 -14.71
N LEU A 14 -9.06 16.26 -14.52
CA LEU A 14 -10.38 15.69 -14.24
C LEU A 14 -10.90 14.79 -15.37
N PRO A 15 -10.89 15.21 -16.65
CA PRO A 15 -11.30 14.34 -17.75
C PRO A 15 -10.33 13.18 -17.97
N ALA A 16 -9.03 13.32 -17.70
CA ALA A 16 -8.08 12.21 -17.80
C ALA A 16 -8.32 11.12 -16.72
N VAL A 17 -8.62 11.52 -15.48
CA VAL A 17 -9.00 10.58 -14.40
C VAL A 17 -10.35 9.92 -14.70
N LEU A 18 -11.33 10.68 -15.23
CA LEU A 18 -12.61 10.14 -15.66
C LEU A 18 -12.49 9.16 -16.83
N VAL A 19 -11.64 9.45 -17.81
CA VAL A 19 -11.35 8.54 -18.93
C VAL A 19 -10.58 7.31 -18.43
N GLY A 20 -9.66 7.46 -17.48
CA GLY A 20 -8.98 6.34 -16.82
C GLY A 20 -9.93 5.43 -16.04
N MET A 21 -10.85 6.01 -15.27
CA MET A 21 -11.90 5.26 -14.56
C MET A 21 -12.89 4.59 -15.52
N LEU A 22 -13.27 5.27 -16.59
CA LEU A 22 -14.17 4.71 -17.61
C LEU A 22 -13.48 3.57 -18.38
N ALA A 23 -12.20 3.71 -18.70
CA ALA A 23 -11.40 2.65 -19.32
C ALA A 23 -11.23 1.44 -18.39
N LEU A 24 -11.03 1.67 -17.08
CA LEU A 24 -10.99 0.61 -16.07
C LEU A 24 -12.35 -0.10 -15.96
N LEU A 25 -13.46 0.64 -15.92
CA LEU A 25 -14.82 0.09 -15.90
C LEU A 25 -15.15 -0.70 -17.17
N VAL A 26 -14.73 -0.22 -18.35
CA VAL A 26 -14.93 -0.92 -19.63
C VAL A 26 -14.06 -2.17 -19.71
N LEU A 27 -12.82 -2.14 -19.20
CA LEU A 27 -11.95 -3.32 -19.13
C LEU A 27 -12.55 -4.39 -18.21
N VAL A 28 -13.06 -4.00 -17.04
CA VAL A 28 -13.81 -4.89 -16.14
C VAL A 28 -15.08 -5.43 -16.83
N PHE A 29 -15.79 -4.60 -17.60
CA PHE A 29 -16.98 -5.02 -18.34
C PHE A 29 -16.68 -6.01 -19.47
N PHE A 30 -15.60 -5.85 -20.21
CA PHE A 30 -15.21 -6.79 -21.27
C PHE A 30 -14.66 -8.12 -20.73
N ILE A 31 -13.95 -8.11 -19.59
CA ILE A 31 -13.59 -9.35 -18.87
C ILE A 31 -14.87 -10.08 -18.41
N SER A 32 -15.93 -9.34 -18.05
CA SER A 32 -17.22 -9.91 -17.62
C SER A 32 -18.11 -10.48 -18.74
N ARG A 33 -17.70 -10.35 -20.02
CA ARG A 33 -18.50 -10.77 -21.19
C ARG A 33 -18.20 -12.17 -21.72
N GLY A 34 -17.44 -12.99 -20.98
CA GLY A 34 -17.57 -14.44 -21.10
C GLY A 34 -19.02 -14.84 -20.80
N GLU A 35 -19.58 -15.79 -21.54
CA GLU A 35 -20.99 -16.18 -21.45
C GLU A 35 -21.51 -16.17 -20.02
N LYS A 36 -22.58 -15.41 -19.77
CA LYS A 36 -23.34 -15.47 -18.51
C LYS A 36 -23.97 -16.85 -18.39
N LYS A 37 -23.20 -17.83 -17.92
CA LYS A 37 -23.78 -18.92 -17.14
C LYS A 37 -24.15 -18.30 -15.80
N GLU A 38 -25.45 -18.24 -15.51
CA GLU A 38 -25.93 -17.98 -14.16
C GLU A 38 -25.25 -18.98 -13.23
N ILE A 39 -24.28 -18.49 -12.47
CA ILE A 39 -23.72 -19.24 -11.36
C ILE A 39 -24.85 -19.27 -10.35
N PRO A 40 -25.30 -20.47 -9.90
CA PRO A 40 -26.33 -20.55 -8.88
C PRO A 40 -25.89 -19.67 -7.72
N PRO A 41 -26.81 -18.92 -7.08
CA PRO A 41 -26.47 -18.12 -5.92
C PRO A 41 -25.63 -19.00 -5.00
N VAL A 42 -24.55 -18.44 -4.46
CA VAL A 42 -23.89 -19.05 -3.31
C VAL A 42 -24.98 -19.08 -2.26
N SER A 43 -25.70 -20.21 -2.18
CA SER A 43 -26.50 -20.49 -1.02
C SER A 43 -25.51 -20.35 0.12
N GLU A 44 -25.83 -19.53 1.11
CA GLU A 44 -25.17 -19.52 2.42
C GLU A 44 -25.33 -20.87 3.14
N ASP A 45 -25.57 -21.94 2.38
CA ASP A 45 -25.67 -23.29 2.85
C ASP A 45 -24.26 -23.82 3.11
N THR A 46 -23.78 -23.40 4.27
CA THR A 46 -22.63 -23.97 4.93
C THR A 46 -22.92 -25.33 5.57
N SER A 47 -24.16 -25.83 5.48
CA SER A 47 -24.59 -27.06 6.16
C SER A 47 -24.06 -28.37 5.55
N GLY A 48 -23.25 -28.28 4.48
CA GLY A 48 -22.50 -29.41 3.93
C GLY A 48 -20.99 -29.41 4.17
N PHE A 49 -20.43 -28.41 4.88
CA PHE A 49 -18.99 -28.34 5.18
C PHE A 49 -18.63 -29.29 6.33
N GLU A 50 -18.47 -30.59 6.06
CA GLU A 50 -17.81 -31.44 7.04
C GLU A 50 -16.32 -31.07 7.14
N GLU A 51 -15.84 -30.67 8.33
CA GLU A 51 -14.42 -30.51 8.71
C GLU A 51 -13.56 -31.77 8.45
N LYS A 52 -14.21 -32.90 8.13
CA LYS A 52 -13.64 -34.23 7.91
C LYS A 52 -12.59 -34.32 6.80
N TYR A 53 -12.43 -33.29 5.97
CA TYR A 53 -11.48 -33.26 4.84
C TYR A 53 -10.47 -32.12 4.92
N ALA A 54 -10.16 -31.59 6.11
CA ALA A 54 -8.99 -30.72 6.28
C ALA A 54 -7.73 -31.50 5.87
N ILE A 55 -7.02 -31.02 4.84
CA ILE A 55 -5.76 -31.63 4.39
C ILE A 55 -4.65 -30.58 4.54
N GLN A 56 -3.47 -30.99 4.99
CA GLN A 56 -2.28 -30.15 4.84
C GLN A 56 -2.05 -29.90 3.34
N LEU A 57 -1.88 -28.63 2.95
CA LEU A 57 -1.40 -28.29 1.61
C LEU A 57 -0.08 -29.01 1.35
N THR A 58 -0.11 -29.99 0.44
CA THR A 58 1.08 -30.75 0.05
C THR A 58 1.88 -30.04 -1.04
N ASP A 59 1.26 -29.09 -1.75
CA ASP A 59 1.95 -28.22 -2.70
C ASP A 59 2.76 -27.16 -1.91
N PRO A 60 4.10 -27.19 -1.96
CA PRO A 60 4.94 -26.27 -1.20
C PRO A 60 4.82 -24.82 -1.69
N THR A 61 4.51 -24.60 -2.97
CA THR A 61 4.35 -23.27 -3.56
C THR A 61 3.06 -22.64 -3.08
N LEU A 62 1.93 -23.37 -3.12
CA LEU A 62 0.68 -22.88 -2.54
C LEU A 62 0.79 -22.64 -1.04
N LYS A 63 1.52 -23.51 -0.34
CA LYS A 63 1.80 -23.32 1.09
C LYS A 63 2.55 -22.00 1.34
N ASP A 64 3.60 -21.70 0.57
CA ASP A 64 4.33 -20.43 0.68
C ASP A 64 3.42 -19.21 0.41
N ILE A 65 2.59 -19.28 -0.63
CA ILE A 65 1.61 -18.22 -0.93
C ILE A 65 0.71 -17.98 0.29
N PHE A 66 0.11 -19.02 0.87
CA PHE A 66 -0.81 -18.84 1.98
C PHE A 66 -0.12 -18.48 3.31
N ASP A 67 1.13 -18.90 3.53
CA ASP A 67 1.94 -18.45 4.66
C ASP A 67 2.25 -16.94 4.54
N ARG A 68 2.56 -16.45 3.34
CA ARG A 68 2.72 -15.00 3.08
C ARG A 68 1.43 -14.24 3.32
N MET A 69 0.29 -14.77 2.86
CA MET A 69 -1.02 -14.15 3.10
C MET A 69 -1.37 -14.10 4.58
N LYS A 70 -1.03 -15.15 5.34
CA LYS A 70 -1.16 -15.18 6.79
C LYS A 70 -0.35 -14.06 7.45
N ASN A 71 0.89 -13.85 7.01
CA ASN A 71 1.77 -12.84 7.59
C ASN A 71 1.40 -11.40 7.21
N VAL A 72 1.00 -11.17 5.95
CA VAL A 72 0.69 -9.81 5.46
C VAL A 72 -0.70 -9.33 5.90
N PHE A 73 -1.69 -10.23 5.95
CA PHE A 73 -3.08 -9.88 6.21
C PHE A 73 -3.65 -10.48 7.49
N SER A 74 -2.79 -10.99 8.38
CA SER A 74 -3.19 -11.74 9.58
C SER A 74 -4.25 -12.82 9.27
N ALA A 75 -4.14 -13.44 8.08
CA ALA A 75 -5.16 -14.32 7.54
C ALA A 75 -5.22 -15.66 8.30
N LYS A 76 -6.42 -16.12 8.63
CA LYS A 76 -6.65 -17.51 9.04
C LYS A 76 -6.84 -18.37 7.80
N VAL A 77 -5.90 -19.28 7.59
CA VAL A 77 -5.86 -20.17 6.43
C VAL A 77 -6.45 -21.52 6.81
N SER A 78 -7.43 -22.00 6.04
CA SER A 78 -7.91 -23.38 6.14
C SER A 78 -8.08 -24.00 4.77
N SER A 79 -7.55 -25.21 4.57
CA SER A 79 -7.50 -25.87 3.27
C SER A 79 -8.23 -27.20 3.29
N TYR A 80 -8.92 -27.49 2.20
CA TYR A 80 -9.85 -28.58 2.08
C TYR A 80 -9.73 -29.22 0.69
N LYS A 81 -10.08 -30.50 0.59
CA LYS A 81 -10.20 -31.22 -0.68
C LYS A 81 -11.68 -31.46 -0.98
N ARG A 82 -12.11 -31.21 -2.22
CA ARG A 82 -13.47 -31.53 -2.67
C ARG A 82 -13.43 -32.56 -3.78
N HIS A 83 -14.23 -33.62 -3.63
CA HIS A 83 -14.56 -34.54 -4.70
C HIS A 83 -15.79 -33.99 -5.44
N ASN A 84 -15.70 -33.68 -6.73
CA ASN A 84 -16.84 -33.29 -7.57
C ASN A 84 -17.00 -34.28 -8.72
N THR A 85 -18.04 -35.11 -8.65
CA THR A 85 -18.33 -36.18 -9.62
C THR A 85 -18.98 -35.70 -10.92
N LYS A 86 -19.23 -34.39 -11.09
CA LYS A 86 -19.88 -33.80 -12.29
C LYS A 86 -18.99 -32.86 -13.12
N SER A 87 -17.69 -32.81 -12.85
CA SER A 87 -16.73 -31.99 -13.61
C SER A 87 -16.21 -32.76 -14.83
N GLU A 88 -16.28 -32.15 -16.02
CA GLU A 88 -15.70 -32.70 -17.26
C GLU A 88 -14.16 -32.86 -17.22
N PHE A 89 -13.49 -32.32 -16.18
CA PHE A 89 -12.02 -32.27 -16.10
C PHE A 89 -11.43 -32.87 -14.81
N GLY A 90 -12.10 -33.85 -14.20
CA GLY A 90 -11.52 -34.65 -13.14
C GLY A 90 -12.16 -34.40 -11.78
N SER A 91 -12.18 -35.47 -11.00
CA SER A 91 -13.04 -35.69 -9.85
C SER A 91 -12.63 -34.91 -8.60
N GLU A 92 -11.49 -34.22 -8.55
CA GLU A 92 -11.00 -33.63 -7.30
C GLU A 92 -10.34 -32.27 -7.55
N TYR A 93 -10.78 -31.22 -6.83
CA TYR A 93 -10.07 -29.94 -6.78
C TYR A 93 -9.97 -29.44 -5.33
N PHE A 94 -8.92 -28.66 -5.07
CA PHE A 94 -8.62 -28.15 -3.74
C PHE A 94 -9.22 -26.76 -3.55
N TYR A 95 -9.53 -26.40 -2.32
CA TYR A 95 -9.86 -25.03 -2.01
C TYR A 95 -9.27 -24.58 -0.69
N THR A 96 -8.92 -23.30 -0.61
CA THR A 96 -8.42 -22.64 0.59
C THR A 96 -9.32 -21.49 0.97
N LYS A 97 -9.74 -21.43 2.23
CA LYS A 97 -10.40 -20.27 2.82
C LYS A 97 -9.34 -19.40 3.51
N LEU A 98 -9.38 -18.11 3.21
CA LEU A 98 -8.60 -17.04 3.82
C LEU A 98 -9.59 -16.11 4.53
N ASP A 99 -9.76 -16.31 5.83
CA ASP A 99 -10.52 -15.36 6.63
C ASP A 99 -9.56 -14.24 7.09
N ILE A 100 -9.88 -12.99 6.77
CA ILE A 100 -9.03 -11.82 7.04
C ILE A 100 -9.78 -10.78 7.89
N PRO A 101 -9.07 -9.92 8.65
CA PRO A 101 -9.66 -8.74 9.28
C PRO A 101 -10.44 -7.88 8.27
N SER A 102 -11.61 -7.40 8.67
CA SER A 102 -12.48 -6.61 7.78
C SER A 102 -11.91 -5.24 7.38
N ALA A 103 -10.90 -4.77 8.12
CA ALA A 103 -10.17 -3.55 7.81
C ALA A 103 -9.34 -3.63 6.52
N PHE A 104 -8.94 -4.82 6.07
CA PHE A 104 -8.22 -4.96 4.81
C PHE A 104 -9.18 -4.86 3.61
N PRO A 105 -8.97 -3.92 2.68
CA PRO A 105 -9.78 -3.82 1.47
C PRO A 105 -9.57 -5.04 0.56
N LEU A 106 -10.66 -5.62 0.02
CA LEU A 106 -10.56 -6.74 -0.93
C LEU A 106 -9.71 -6.43 -2.17
N PRO A 107 -9.73 -5.21 -2.75
CA PRO A 107 -8.86 -4.92 -3.90
C PRO A 107 -7.36 -5.08 -3.59
N LEU A 108 -6.93 -4.71 -2.39
CA LEU A 108 -5.54 -4.86 -1.96
C LEU A 108 -5.16 -6.35 -1.79
N VAL A 109 -6.08 -7.12 -1.20
CA VAL A 109 -5.91 -8.56 -1.00
C VAL A 109 -5.89 -9.29 -2.35
N ASN A 110 -6.78 -8.91 -3.27
CA ASN A 110 -6.82 -9.42 -4.64
C ASN A 110 -5.50 -9.14 -5.37
N GLN A 111 -5.04 -7.89 -5.35
CA GLN A 111 -3.77 -7.49 -5.97
C GLN A 111 -2.62 -8.35 -5.44
N LYS A 112 -2.52 -8.52 -4.12
CA LYS A 112 -1.43 -9.30 -3.52
C LYS A 112 -1.51 -10.79 -3.83
N LEU A 113 -2.72 -11.37 -3.85
CA LEU A 113 -2.90 -12.76 -4.26
C LEU A 113 -2.50 -12.96 -5.72
N VAL A 114 -2.95 -12.10 -6.62
CA VAL A 114 -2.64 -12.19 -8.05
C VAL A 114 -1.13 -12.08 -8.31
N GLU A 115 -0.44 -11.15 -7.62
CA GLU A 115 1.03 -11.05 -7.62
C GLU A 115 1.67 -12.39 -7.24
N LEU A 116 1.34 -12.93 -6.06
CA LEU A 116 1.92 -14.19 -5.55
C LEU A 116 1.61 -15.41 -6.43
N ILE A 117 0.40 -15.48 -7.00
CA ILE A 117 -0.03 -16.54 -7.92
C ILE A 117 0.78 -16.48 -9.22
N THR A 118 0.96 -15.28 -9.76
CA THR A 118 1.67 -15.06 -11.04
C THR A 118 3.17 -15.31 -10.88
N ASP A 119 3.77 -14.85 -9.77
CA ASP A 119 5.18 -15.12 -9.43
C ASP A 119 5.45 -16.63 -9.26
N ALA A 120 4.45 -17.37 -8.81
CA ALA A 120 4.49 -18.82 -8.69
C ALA A 120 4.27 -19.57 -10.04
N ASN A 121 4.11 -18.85 -11.16
CA ASN A 121 3.79 -19.39 -12.49
C ASN A 121 2.46 -20.14 -12.57
N TYR A 122 1.49 -19.81 -11.69
CA TYR A 122 0.12 -20.26 -11.84
C TYR A 122 -0.68 -19.28 -12.70
N GLU A 123 -1.68 -19.80 -13.40
CA GLU A 123 -2.60 -19.01 -14.20
C GLU A 123 -3.78 -18.57 -13.33
N LEU A 124 -4.08 -17.27 -13.34
CA LEU A 124 -5.35 -16.76 -12.81
C LEU A 124 -6.45 -17.00 -13.85
N ILE A 125 -7.37 -17.92 -13.55
CA ILE A 125 -8.45 -18.30 -14.46
C ILE A 125 -9.67 -17.38 -14.29
N ASP A 126 -10.04 -17.09 -13.05
CA ASP A 126 -11.18 -16.23 -12.71
C ASP A 126 -10.96 -15.54 -11.36
N ALA A 127 -11.50 -14.35 -11.20
CA ALA A 127 -11.49 -13.59 -9.95
C ALA A 127 -12.77 -12.78 -9.82
N LYS A 128 -13.55 -13.03 -8.76
CA LYS A 128 -14.87 -12.43 -8.56
C LYS A 128 -15.03 -11.94 -7.14
N GLU A 129 -15.29 -10.66 -6.99
CA GLU A 129 -15.78 -10.08 -5.73
C GLU A 129 -17.30 -10.23 -5.64
N THR A 130 -17.79 -10.59 -4.46
CA THR A 130 -19.24 -10.57 -4.20
C THR A 130 -19.77 -9.15 -4.25
N PRO A 131 -21.00 -8.91 -4.74
CA PRO A 131 -21.59 -7.56 -4.76
C PRO A 131 -21.66 -6.87 -3.39
N SER A 132 -21.72 -7.65 -2.30
CA SER A 132 -21.66 -7.13 -0.92
C SER A 132 -20.27 -6.61 -0.51
N GLY A 133 -19.24 -6.83 -1.33
CA GLY A 133 -17.86 -6.46 -1.06
C GLY A 133 -17.21 -7.25 0.09
N ASN A 134 -17.83 -8.32 0.58
CA ASN A 134 -17.34 -9.04 1.77
C ASN A 134 -16.53 -10.29 1.47
N SER A 135 -16.63 -10.81 0.25
CA SER A 135 -15.87 -11.98 -0.17
C SER A 135 -15.29 -11.81 -1.57
N LEU A 136 -14.17 -12.48 -1.79
CA LEU A 136 -13.48 -12.59 -3.08
C LEU A 136 -13.23 -14.07 -3.35
N VAL A 137 -13.49 -14.51 -4.57
CA VAL A 137 -13.24 -15.88 -5.02
C VAL A 137 -12.29 -15.83 -6.20
N LEU A 138 -11.19 -16.59 -6.13
CA LEU A 138 -10.24 -16.75 -7.22
C LEU A 138 -10.15 -18.22 -7.62
N ASP A 139 -10.13 -18.47 -8.92
CA ASP A 139 -9.78 -19.77 -9.48
C ASP A 139 -8.40 -19.69 -10.11
N ILE A 140 -7.51 -20.59 -9.68
CA ILE A 140 -6.15 -20.69 -10.20
C ILE A 140 -5.93 -22.06 -10.85
N GLY A 141 -5.05 -22.06 -11.83
CA GLY A 141 -4.91 -23.16 -12.74
C GLY A 141 -3.55 -23.26 -13.41
N TYR A 142 -3.45 -24.22 -14.31
CA TYR A 142 -2.35 -24.35 -15.25
C TYR A 142 -2.88 -24.85 -16.60
N GLY A 143 -2.56 -24.17 -17.69
CA GLY A 143 -3.00 -24.54 -19.03
C GLY A 143 -4.52 -24.49 -19.19
N GLY A 144 -5.16 -23.44 -18.65
CA GLY A 144 -6.61 -23.24 -18.66
C GLY A 144 -7.41 -24.16 -17.73
N LYS A 145 -6.74 -25.03 -16.96
CA LYS A 145 -7.40 -25.97 -16.05
C LYS A 145 -7.31 -25.48 -14.61
N ILE A 146 -8.47 -25.29 -13.99
CA ILE A 146 -8.58 -24.95 -12.57
C ILE A 146 -8.19 -26.17 -11.73
N PHE A 147 -7.25 -26.00 -10.81
CA PHE A 147 -6.89 -27.04 -9.82
C PHE A 147 -7.12 -26.58 -8.38
N HIS A 148 -7.21 -25.27 -8.13
CA HIS A 148 -7.39 -24.72 -6.80
C HIS A 148 -8.30 -23.49 -6.80
N ARG A 149 -9.18 -23.41 -5.81
CA ARG A 149 -10.05 -22.25 -5.58
C ARG A 149 -9.71 -21.57 -4.25
N ILE A 150 -9.60 -20.25 -4.26
CA ILE A 150 -9.31 -19.45 -3.08
C ILE A 150 -10.57 -18.66 -2.72
N TYR A 151 -11.04 -18.82 -1.49
CA TYR A 151 -12.15 -18.07 -0.92
C TYR A 151 -11.60 -17.10 0.12
N VAL A 152 -11.67 -15.81 -0.15
CA VAL A 152 -11.33 -14.77 0.81
C VAL A 152 -12.62 -14.24 1.44
N ARG A 153 -12.66 -14.13 2.76
CA ARG A 153 -13.78 -13.56 3.49
C ARG A 153 -13.30 -12.56 4.53
N ARG A 154 -13.92 -11.39 4.55
CA ARG A 154 -13.67 -10.35 5.54
C ARG A 154 -14.51 -10.59 6.78
N LEU A 155 -13.86 -10.71 7.93
CA LEU A 155 -14.50 -10.95 9.22
C LEU A 155 -14.09 -9.88 10.24
N SER A 156 -15.06 -9.18 10.82
CA SER A 156 -14.81 -8.24 11.93
C SER A 156 -14.39 -8.92 13.23
N SER A 157 -14.55 -10.24 13.33
CA SER A 157 -14.13 -11.03 14.50
C SER A 157 -12.66 -11.42 14.48
N ILE A 158 -11.93 -11.18 13.38
CA ILE A 158 -10.48 -11.39 13.33
C ILE A 158 -9.82 -10.08 13.75
N PRO A 159 -9.11 -10.05 14.89
CA PRO A 159 -8.44 -8.85 15.35
C PRO A 159 -7.32 -8.47 14.35
N LEU A 160 -7.12 -7.18 14.16
CA LEU A 160 -5.85 -6.69 13.66
C LEU A 160 -4.85 -6.79 14.79
N ASP A 161 -3.66 -7.29 14.49
CA ASP A 161 -2.53 -7.06 15.37
C ASP A 161 -2.32 -5.54 15.45
N THR A 162 -2.35 -4.98 16.65
CA THR A 162 -2.12 -3.55 16.85
C THR A 162 -0.66 -3.26 16.55
N VAL A 163 -0.42 -2.50 15.49
CA VAL A 163 0.91 -1.98 15.13
C VAL A 163 0.91 -0.47 15.33
N GLU A 164 1.99 0.05 15.90
CA GLU A 164 2.22 1.49 15.95
C GLU A 164 2.85 1.92 14.63
N VAL A 165 2.23 2.90 13.97
CA VAL A 165 2.74 3.49 12.73
C VAL A 165 3.03 4.95 13.02
N VAL A 166 4.26 5.37 12.75
CA VAL A 166 4.69 6.77 12.84
C VAL A 166 4.83 7.30 11.42
N ILE A 167 4.21 8.44 11.14
CA ILE A 167 4.26 9.11 9.85
C ILE A 167 5.08 10.39 10.00
N LEU A 168 6.22 10.42 9.32
CA LEU A 168 7.06 11.60 9.19
C LEU A 168 6.73 12.32 7.87
N ILE A 169 6.58 13.64 7.90
CA ILE A 169 6.44 14.44 6.68
C ILE A 169 7.66 15.35 6.56
N ASP A 170 8.47 15.07 5.55
CA ASP A 170 9.71 15.78 5.30
C ASP A 170 9.53 17.11 4.57
N ASP A 171 10.61 17.89 4.54
CA ASP A 171 10.78 19.12 3.76
C ASP A 171 9.90 20.31 4.14
N PHE A 172 9.45 20.38 5.40
CA PHE A 172 8.87 21.63 5.89
C PHE A 172 9.93 22.74 5.82
N GLY A 173 9.51 23.90 5.31
CA GLY A 173 10.35 25.07 5.09
C GLY A 173 10.84 25.23 3.64
N ILE A 174 10.67 24.24 2.77
CA ILE A 174 10.90 24.40 1.31
C ILE A 174 9.61 24.76 0.59
N GLY A 175 8.50 24.12 0.96
CA GLY A 175 7.22 24.27 0.29
C GLY A 175 6.46 25.53 0.67
N GLU A 176 5.36 25.77 -0.05
CA GLU A 176 4.42 26.83 0.29
C GLU A 176 3.77 26.56 1.66
N PRO A 177 3.81 27.52 2.61
CA PRO A 177 3.26 27.33 3.96
C PRO A 177 1.77 26.91 4.00
N ASP A 178 0.99 27.28 2.99
CA ASP A 178 -0.42 26.87 2.88
C ASP A 178 -0.61 25.38 2.56
N VAL A 179 0.39 24.72 1.97
CA VAL A 179 0.41 23.26 1.78
C VAL A 179 0.77 22.57 3.10
N GLU A 180 1.75 23.09 3.83
CA GLU A 180 2.12 22.59 5.16
C GLU A 180 0.95 22.64 6.14
N LYS A 181 0.18 23.74 6.14
CA LYS A 181 -1.06 23.86 6.94
C LYS A 181 -2.06 22.75 6.60
N GLN A 182 -2.17 22.35 5.33
CA GLN A 182 -3.07 21.28 4.91
C GLN A 182 -2.60 19.92 5.43
N PHE A 183 -1.29 19.64 5.43
CA PHE A 183 -0.75 18.43 6.06
C PHE A 183 -1.04 18.41 7.56
N LEU A 184 -0.78 19.52 8.27
CA LEU A 184 -1.04 19.64 9.72
C LEU A 184 -2.52 19.57 10.11
N ALA A 185 -3.43 19.74 9.14
CA ALA A 185 -4.88 19.65 9.31
C ALA A 185 -5.45 18.26 8.99
N LEU A 186 -4.62 17.30 8.54
CA LEU A 186 -5.07 15.94 8.31
C LEU A 186 -5.57 15.30 9.62
N PRO A 187 -6.62 14.46 9.58
CA PRO A 187 -7.17 13.80 10.76
C PRO A 187 -6.34 12.55 11.17
N ILE A 188 -5.02 12.64 11.04
CA ILE A 188 -4.05 11.60 11.41
C ILE A 188 -2.87 12.28 12.09
N ASP A 189 -2.24 11.58 13.03
CA ASP A 189 -1.04 12.08 13.70
C ASP A 189 0.16 12.00 12.75
N ILE A 190 0.75 13.16 12.48
CA ILE A 190 1.95 13.30 11.65
C ILE A 190 3.01 14.07 12.43
N THR A 191 4.27 13.68 12.22
CA THR A 191 5.45 14.36 12.77
C THR A 191 6.16 15.10 11.63
N PRO A 192 6.08 16.44 11.56
CA PRO A 192 6.79 17.20 10.54
C PRO A 192 8.30 17.22 10.82
N THR A 193 9.10 17.30 9.77
CA THR A 193 10.53 17.58 9.88
C THR A 193 10.86 18.87 9.14
N VAL A 194 11.59 19.79 9.79
CA VAL A 194 11.83 21.15 9.27
C VAL A 194 13.29 21.32 8.86
N ILE A 195 13.51 21.82 7.65
CA ILE A 195 14.85 22.11 7.15
C ILE A 195 15.34 23.45 7.73
N PRO A 196 16.45 23.48 8.48
CA PRO A 196 17.02 24.73 8.96
C PRO A 196 17.50 25.60 7.81
N HIS A 197 17.23 26.91 7.89
CA HIS A 197 17.64 27.92 6.92
C HIS A 197 17.05 27.77 5.50
N SER A 198 16.05 26.91 5.28
CA SER A 198 15.30 26.87 4.01
C SER A 198 14.41 28.11 3.82
N GLU A 199 13.87 28.35 2.62
CA GLU A 199 13.18 29.61 2.26
C GLU A 199 12.09 30.04 3.27
N HIS A 200 11.30 29.11 3.79
CA HIS A 200 10.16 29.36 4.67
C HIS A 200 10.34 28.79 6.09
N TRP A 201 11.56 28.42 6.50
CA TRP A 201 11.80 27.67 7.74
C TRP A 201 11.19 28.30 9.00
N GLU A 202 11.21 29.64 9.13
CA GLU A 202 10.64 30.35 10.29
C GLU A 202 9.11 30.24 10.35
N GLU A 203 8.44 30.34 9.20
CA GLU A 203 6.99 30.19 9.12
C GLU A 203 6.60 28.75 9.45
N SER A 204 7.27 27.77 8.83
CA SER A 204 7.08 26.34 9.11
C SER A 204 7.29 26.03 10.59
N PHE A 205 8.38 26.54 11.17
CA PHE A 205 8.66 26.36 12.60
C PHE A 205 7.59 27.01 13.49
N SER A 206 7.03 28.14 13.09
CA SER A 206 5.91 28.76 13.79
C SER A 206 4.61 27.95 13.68
N LEU A 207 4.35 27.31 12.54
CA LEU A 207 3.14 26.50 12.30
C LEU A 207 3.09 25.24 13.18
N ILE A 208 4.25 24.68 13.51
CA ILE A 208 4.37 23.42 14.26
C ILE A 208 4.58 23.62 15.77
N ARG A 209 4.48 24.85 16.28
CA ARG A 209 4.63 25.15 17.71
C ARG A 209 3.67 24.29 18.54
N GLY A 210 4.23 23.60 19.54
CA GLY A 210 3.48 22.71 20.43
C GLY A 210 3.20 21.31 19.86
N ARG A 211 3.76 20.98 18.69
CA ARG A 211 3.77 19.62 18.13
C ARG A 211 5.14 18.99 18.33
N GLU A 212 5.19 17.67 18.33
CA GLU A 212 6.44 16.93 18.16
C GLU A 212 6.95 17.13 16.73
N PHE A 213 8.26 17.39 16.58
CA PHE A 213 8.89 17.58 15.28
C PHE A 213 10.38 17.25 15.34
N LEU A 214 10.97 17.00 14.17
CA LEU A 214 12.41 16.73 14.03
C LEU A 214 13.09 17.84 13.22
N VAL A 215 14.38 18.06 13.47
CA VAL A 215 15.24 18.79 12.54
C VAL A 215 15.44 17.92 11.29
N HIS A 216 15.20 18.46 10.10
CA HIS A 216 15.52 17.78 8.85
C HIS A 216 16.86 18.30 8.31
N MET A 217 17.95 17.64 8.68
CA MET A 217 19.31 18.15 8.50
C MET A 217 19.81 17.95 7.07
N PRO A 218 20.18 19.01 6.33
CA PRO A 218 20.77 18.89 4.99
C PRO A 218 22.11 18.15 5.02
N MET A 219 22.24 17.15 4.15
CA MET A 219 23.40 16.27 4.06
C MET A 219 23.72 15.97 2.60
N GLU A 220 25.01 16.03 2.26
CA GLU A 220 25.49 15.96 0.88
C GLU A 220 24.97 14.73 0.11
N PRO A 221 24.31 14.97 -1.04
CA PRO A 221 23.88 13.94 -1.96
C PRO A 221 24.90 13.69 -3.08
N GLU A 222 24.77 12.53 -3.70
CA GLU A 222 25.33 12.21 -5.01
C GLU A 222 24.19 11.92 -6.02
N PRO A 223 24.10 12.67 -7.14
CA PRO A 223 24.93 13.81 -7.53
C PRO A 223 24.62 15.08 -6.71
N PRO A 224 25.55 16.08 -6.66
CA PRO A 224 25.32 17.33 -5.94
C PRO A 224 24.07 18.07 -6.44
N THR A 225 23.28 18.60 -5.51
CA THR A 225 22.11 19.43 -5.84
C THR A 225 22.42 20.92 -5.63
N LYS A 226 21.70 21.78 -6.35
CA LYS A 226 21.86 23.24 -6.26
C LYS A 226 21.25 23.83 -4.98
N TYR A 227 20.51 23.03 -4.22
CA TYR A 227 19.50 23.51 -3.28
C TYR A 227 20.01 23.70 -1.84
N GLU A 228 21.26 23.33 -1.57
CA GLU A 228 21.77 23.29 -0.22
C GLU A 228 22.80 24.40 -0.05
N GLY A 229 22.39 25.47 0.65
CA GLY A 229 23.25 26.62 0.96
C GLY A 229 24.42 26.25 1.88
N GLU A 230 25.01 27.23 2.57
CA GLU A 230 26.18 26.99 3.45
C GLU A 230 25.88 26.08 4.67
N PHE A 231 24.60 25.77 4.95
CA PHE A 231 24.18 24.94 6.07
C PHE A 231 23.88 23.50 5.63
N ILE A 232 24.91 22.79 5.20
CA ILE A 232 24.89 21.37 4.78
C ILE A 232 26.03 20.59 5.44
N ILE A 233 25.78 19.36 5.89
CA ILE A 233 26.87 18.43 6.29
C ILE A 233 27.42 17.75 5.04
N THR A 234 28.71 17.95 4.75
CA THR A 234 29.42 17.31 3.63
C THR A 234 30.29 16.14 4.09
N ALA A 235 30.55 15.19 3.20
CA ALA A 235 31.29 13.96 3.50
C ALA A 235 32.77 14.23 3.88
N ASP A 236 33.33 15.37 3.47
CA ASP A 236 34.69 15.80 3.77
C ASP A 236 34.81 16.61 5.09
N MET A 237 33.70 16.87 5.79
CA MET A 237 33.71 17.61 7.05
C MET A 237 34.45 16.86 8.17
N LYS A 238 35.22 17.63 8.95
CA LYS A 238 35.81 17.13 10.20
C LYS A 238 34.71 16.88 11.25
N PRO A 239 34.85 15.88 12.13
CA PRO A 239 33.85 15.56 13.15
C PRO A 239 33.38 16.75 14.00
N ASP A 240 34.31 17.60 14.45
CA ASP A 240 33.98 18.78 15.27
C ASP A 240 33.07 19.78 14.52
N LYS A 241 33.22 19.88 13.20
CA LYS A 241 32.38 20.73 12.36
C LYS A 241 30.97 20.15 12.23
N VAL A 242 30.86 18.84 12.01
CA VAL A 242 29.57 18.13 11.99
C VAL A 242 28.82 18.35 13.31
N VAL A 243 29.48 18.12 14.44
CA VAL A 243 28.89 18.35 15.78
C VAL A 243 28.47 19.80 15.96
N GLY A 244 29.30 20.76 15.51
CA GLY A 244 28.97 22.18 15.56
C GLY A 244 27.72 22.54 14.76
N MET A 245 27.55 21.96 13.56
CA MET A 245 26.38 22.20 12.71
C MET A 245 25.11 21.60 13.30
N VAL A 246 25.17 20.34 13.77
CA VAL A 246 24.04 19.69 14.44
C VAL A 246 23.60 20.49 15.66
N ASN A 247 24.55 20.90 16.52
CA ASN A 247 24.24 21.74 17.68
C ASN A 247 23.63 23.09 17.29
N SER A 248 24.10 23.69 16.19
CA SER A 248 23.54 24.94 15.69
C SER A 248 22.11 24.77 15.18
N ALA A 249 21.79 23.64 14.53
CA ALA A 249 20.44 23.33 14.08
C ALA A 249 19.46 23.16 15.26
N PHE A 250 19.86 22.42 16.30
CA PHE A 250 19.05 22.28 17.52
C PHE A 250 18.93 23.59 18.31
N ALA A 251 19.95 24.45 18.28
CA ALA A 251 19.87 25.79 18.87
C ALA A 251 18.90 26.70 18.11
N LEU A 252 18.81 26.56 16.78
CA LEU A 252 17.87 27.29 15.93
C LEU A 252 16.42 26.85 16.15
N MET A 253 16.21 25.56 16.38
CA MET A 253 14.89 24.94 16.56
C MET A 253 14.75 24.34 17.96
N PRO A 254 14.66 25.17 19.00
CA PRO A 254 14.46 24.66 20.35
C PRO A 254 13.15 23.86 20.41
N ALA A 255 13.16 22.77 21.18
CA ALA A 255 12.09 21.77 21.32
C ALA A 255 11.96 20.71 20.20
N ALA A 256 12.85 20.70 19.19
CA ALA A 256 12.97 19.51 18.34
C ALA A 256 13.36 18.29 19.19
N VAL A 257 12.67 17.17 19.02
CA VAL A 257 12.89 15.95 19.83
C VAL A 257 13.94 15.01 19.22
N GLY A 258 14.39 15.31 18.00
CA GLY A 258 15.38 14.53 17.28
C GLY A 258 15.69 15.13 15.91
N MET A 259 16.30 14.32 15.05
CA MET A 259 16.77 14.73 13.72
C MET A 259 16.51 13.62 12.70
N ASN A 260 16.16 14.02 11.47
CA ASN A 260 16.07 13.20 10.27
C ASN A 260 17.06 13.75 9.22
N ASN A 261 17.62 12.91 8.35
CA ASN A 261 18.52 13.37 7.27
C ASN A 261 17.72 13.84 6.05
N HIS A 262 18.03 15.04 5.54
CA HIS A 262 17.58 15.50 4.23
C HIS A 262 18.61 15.09 3.19
N MET A 263 18.20 14.26 2.23
CA MET A 263 19.09 13.58 1.27
C MET A 263 20.11 12.66 1.95
N ALA A 264 21.42 12.95 1.87
CA ALA A 264 22.53 12.17 2.42
C ALA A 264 23.10 10.98 1.62
N SER A 265 22.82 10.80 0.32
CA SER A 265 23.35 9.62 -0.40
C SER A 265 24.88 9.52 -0.44
N LEU A 266 25.62 10.61 -0.20
CA LEU A 266 27.08 10.60 -0.06
C LEU A 266 27.56 10.73 1.40
N ALA A 267 26.83 11.48 2.22
CA ALA A 267 27.20 11.78 3.61
C ALA A 267 26.54 10.87 4.67
N SER A 268 25.79 9.84 4.26
CA SER A 268 25.28 8.78 5.16
C SER A 268 26.22 7.56 5.20
N PRO A 269 26.23 6.77 6.28
CA PRO A 269 27.04 5.55 6.39
C PRO A 269 26.73 4.49 5.32
#